data_AF-A0A6S7LPG7-F1
#
_entry.id   AF-A0A6S7LPG7-F1
#
_cell.length_a   1.000
_cell.length_b   1.000
_cell.length_c   1.000
_cell.angle_alpha   90.00
_cell.angle_beta   90.00
_cell.angle_gamma   90.00
#
_symmetry.space_group_name_H-M   'P 1'
#
loop_
_entity.id
_entity.type
_entity.pdbx_description
1 polymer ?
#
loop_
_entity_poly.entity_id
_entity_poly.type
_entity_poly.pdbx_seq_one_letter_code
_entity_poly.pdbx_strand_id
1 'polypeptide(L)'
;KKLRERGYEDMTLKEIINKIKKLKQKYESEKDKAKKSGNGRKKPWKYFQQLDRFLSQRHNVVPAALLDSMAEADHEKDNESDMQKDHVDDENHDIIE
;
A
#
# COMPACT_ATOMS: atom_id res chain seq x y z
N LYS A 1 -8.30 -14.71 -25.73
CA LYS A 1 -8.57 -16.17 -25.83
C LYS A 1 -8.86 -16.84 -24.47
N LYS A 2 -8.09 -16.55 -23.40
CA LYS A 2 -8.26 -17.13 -22.05
C LYS A 2 -9.68 -17.20 -21.43
N LEU A 3 -10.59 -16.27 -21.76
CA LEU A 3 -11.97 -16.31 -21.25
C LEU A 3 -12.86 -17.32 -21.99
N ARG A 4 -12.68 -17.46 -23.30
CA ARG A 4 -13.41 -18.45 -24.12
C ARG A 4 -13.03 -19.87 -23.72
N GLU A 5 -11.74 -20.12 -23.48
CA GLU A 5 -11.21 -21.40 -22.97
C GLU A 5 -11.80 -21.81 -21.61
N ARG A 6 -12.39 -20.87 -20.87
CA ARG A 6 -13.05 -21.11 -19.57
C ARG A 6 -14.58 -21.20 -19.69
N GLY A 7 -15.12 -21.33 -20.91
CA GLY A 7 -16.55 -21.46 -21.16
C GLY A 7 -17.32 -20.13 -21.22
N TYR A 8 -16.63 -18.97 -21.26
CA TYR A 8 -17.27 -17.67 -21.46
C TYR A 8 -17.26 -17.29 -22.94
N GLU A 9 -17.93 -18.10 -23.77
CA GLU A 9 -17.91 -17.95 -25.23
C GLU A 9 -18.74 -16.76 -25.73
N ASP A 10 -19.82 -16.43 -25.03
CA ASP A 10 -20.79 -15.41 -25.46
C ASP A 10 -20.49 -13.99 -24.92
N MET A 11 -19.44 -13.83 -24.10
CA MET A 11 -19.11 -12.51 -23.56
C MET A 11 -18.39 -11.64 -24.58
N THR A 12 -19.00 -10.52 -24.94
CA THR A 12 -18.39 -9.52 -25.81
C THR A 12 -17.32 -8.74 -25.04
N LEU A 13 -16.28 -8.27 -25.74
CA LEU A 13 -15.23 -7.41 -25.15
C LEU A 13 -15.80 -6.21 -24.38
N LYS A 14 -16.85 -5.58 -24.92
CA LYS A 14 -17.55 -4.46 -24.28
C LYS A 14 -18.15 -4.84 -22.92
N GLU A 15 -18.71 -6.03 -22.81
CA GLU A 15 -19.30 -6.53 -21.56
C GLU A 15 -18.23 -6.84 -20.52
N ILE A 16 -17.11 -7.41 -20.96
CA ILE A 16 -15.95 -7.67 -20.10
C ILE A 16 -15.40 -6.35 -19.54
N ILE A 17 -15.19 -5.35 -20.41
CA ILE A 17 -14.72 -4.02 -20.00
C ILE A 17 -15.70 -3.39 -19.01
N ASN A 18 -17.00 -3.44 -19.29
CA ASN A 18 -18.02 -2.90 -18.40
C ASN A 18 -18.05 -3.61 -17.04
N LYS A 19 -17.88 -4.94 -17.01
CA LYS A 19 -17.76 -5.70 -15.76
C LYS A 19 -16.54 -5.26 -14.96
N ILE A 20 -15.38 -5.11 -15.60
CA ILE A 20 -14.16 -4.64 -14.94
C ILE A 20 -14.35 -3.22 -14.39
N LYS A 21 -14.95 -2.31 -15.16
CA LYS A 21 -15.24 -0.94 -14.70
C LYS A 21 -16.14 -0.93 -13.46
N LYS A 22 -17.23 -1.70 -13.48
CA LYS A 22 -18.14 -1.84 -12.33
C LYS A 22 -17.45 -2.42 -11.10
N LEU A 23 -16.57 -3.41 -11.29
CA LEU A 23 -15.78 -3.99 -10.20
C LEU A 23 -14.84 -2.96 -9.56
N LYS A 24 -14.13 -2.17 -10.38
CA LYS A 24 -13.26 -1.09 -9.89
C LYS A 24 -14.04 -0.02 -9.14
N GLN A 25 -15.16 0.43 -9.68
CA GLN A 25 -16.02 1.44 -9.03
C GLN A 25 -16.51 0.96 -7.66
N LYS A 26 -16.93 -0.30 -7.57
CA LYS A 26 -17.34 -0.90 -6.30
C LYS A 26 -16.19 -1.00 -5.31
N TYR A 27 -15.00 -1.38 -5.77
CA TYR A 27 -13.80 -1.42 -4.93
C TYR A 27 -13.48 -0.05 -4.32
N GLU A 28 -13.44 1.02 -5.13
CA GLU A 28 -13.18 2.38 -4.61
C GLU A 28 -14.24 2.81 -3.59
N SER A 29 -15.52 2.51 -3.88
CA SER A 29 -16.61 2.82 -2.95
C SER A 29 -16.46 2.10 -1.60
N GLU A 30 -16.03 0.84 -1.60
CA GLU A 30 -15.78 0.08 -0.37
C GLU A 30 -14.52 0.57 0.36
N LYS A 31 -13.48 0.95 -0.39
CA LYS A 31 -12.24 1.53 0.15
C LYS A 31 -12.49 2.87 0.85
N ASP A 32 -13.31 3.72 0.26
CA ASP A 32 -13.69 5.01 0.83
C ASP A 32 -14.53 4.84 2.10
N LYS A 33 -15.47 3.88 2.11
CA LYS A 33 -16.23 3.53 3.32
C LYS A 33 -15.32 3.06 4.45
N ALA A 34 -14.31 2.25 4.12
CA ALA A 34 -13.33 1.77 5.11
C ALA A 34 -12.50 2.91 5.70
N LYS A 35 -12.15 3.94 4.91
CA LYS A 35 -11.42 5.13 5.38
C LYS A 35 -12.26 6.09 6.22
N LYS A 36 -13.55 6.24 5.90
CA LYS A 36 -14.45 7.21 6.56
C LYS A 36 -15.05 6.74 7.88
N SER A 37 -15.01 5.45 8.21
CA SER A 37 -15.80 4.94 9.33
C SER A 37 -15.06 4.97 10.67
N GLY A 38 -15.46 5.92 11.53
CA GLY A 38 -15.29 5.86 12.98
C GLY A 38 -16.40 5.08 13.69
N ASN A 39 -17.28 4.37 12.97
CA ASN A 39 -18.42 3.68 13.58
C ASN A 39 -18.66 2.30 12.95
N GLY A 40 -18.25 1.24 13.66
CA GLY A 40 -18.54 -0.17 13.36
C GLY A 40 -17.95 -0.70 12.05
N ARG A 41 -16.92 -1.56 12.15
CA ARG A 41 -16.37 -2.30 10.99
C ARG A 41 -17.46 -3.18 10.36
N LYS A 42 -18.06 -2.71 9.25
CA LYS A 42 -18.93 -3.55 8.41
C LYS A 42 -18.09 -4.66 7.78
N LYS A 43 -18.68 -5.85 7.64
CA LYS A 43 -18.01 -6.99 6.99
C LYS A 43 -17.61 -6.59 5.55
N PRO A 44 -16.33 -6.69 5.17
CA PRO A 44 -15.88 -6.28 3.85
C PRO A 44 -16.53 -7.13 2.76
N TRP A 45 -16.75 -6.54 1.59
CA TRP A 45 -17.24 -7.27 0.43
C TRP A 45 -16.32 -8.46 0.10
N LYS A 46 -16.89 -9.64 -0.18
CA LYS A 46 -16.14 -10.90 -0.36
C LYS A 46 -14.99 -10.86 -1.38
N TYR A 47 -15.07 -9.97 -2.38
CA TYR A 47 -14.02 -9.81 -3.40
C TYR A 47 -13.07 -8.63 -3.12
N PHE A 48 -13.29 -7.90 -2.02
CA PHE A 48 -12.51 -6.72 -1.67
C PHE A 48 -11.03 -7.06 -1.54
N GLN A 49 -10.66 -8.06 -0.75
CA GLN A 49 -9.25 -8.43 -0.56
C GLN A 49 -8.56 -8.86 -1.86
N GLN A 50 -9.26 -9.60 -2.72
CA GLN A 50 -8.72 -10.03 -3.99
C GLN A 50 -8.48 -8.84 -4.95
N LEU A 51 -9.41 -7.88 -4.97
CA LEU A 51 -9.26 -6.65 -5.74
C LEU A 51 -8.21 -5.72 -5.13
N ASP A 52 -8.14 -5.62 -3.81
CA ASP A 52 -7.17 -4.81 -3.10
C ASP A 52 -5.74 -5.28 -3.40
N ARG A 53 -5.49 -6.59 -3.39
CA ARG A 53 -4.19 -7.15 -3.78
C ARG A 53 -3.76 -6.73 -5.20
N PHE A 54 -4.71 -6.61 -6.12
CA PHE A 54 -4.44 -6.25 -7.52
C PHE A 54 -4.39 -4.74 -7.75
N LEU A 55 -5.25 -3.96 -7.08
CA LEU A 55 -5.45 -2.53 -7.33
C LEU A 55 -4.68 -1.63 -6.34
N SER A 56 -4.28 -2.14 -5.18
CA SER A 56 -3.47 -1.41 -4.20
C SER A 56 -2.00 -1.33 -4.61
N GLN A 57 -1.54 -2.26 -5.46
CA GLN A 57 -0.19 -2.23 -6.02
C GLN A 57 -0.05 -1.05 -6.99
N ARG A 58 0.44 0.08 -6.49
CA ARG A 58 1.03 1.12 -7.36
C ARG A 58 2.37 0.55 -7.82
N HIS A 59 2.49 0.21 -9.10
CA HIS A 59 3.80 0.00 -9.68
C HIS A 59 4.58 1.28 -9.45
N ASN A 60 5.64 1.23 -8.64
CA ASN A 60 6.62 2.30 -8.57
C ASN A 60 7.33 2.33 -9.92
N VAL A 61 6.70 2.96 -10.91
CA VAL A 61 7.40 3.41 -12.11
C VAL A 61 8.32 4.52 -11.62
N VAL A 62 9.56 4.15 -11.33
CA VAL A 62 10.64 5.14 -11.22
C VAL A 62 10.61 5.90 -12.54
N PRO A 63 10.32 7.20 -12.54
CA PRO A 63 10.40 7.98 -13.75
C PRO A 63 11.83 7.88 -14.28
N ALA A 64 12.00 7.56 -15.56
CA ALA A 64 13.32 7.52 -16.20
C ALA A 64 14.09 8.84 -16.02
N ALA A 65 13.39 9.94 -15.73
CA ALA A 65 13.95 11.26 -15.46
C ALA A 65 14.73 11.39 -14.13
N LEU A 66 14.71 10.39 -13.23
CA LEU A 66 15.47 10.44 -11.96
C LEU A 66 16.87 9.79 -12.03
N LEU A 67 17.27 9.26 -13.19
CA LEU A 67 18.54 8.51 -13.35
C LEU A 67 19.77 9.38 -13.65
N ASP A 68 19.62 10.69 -13.83
CA ASP A 68 20.70 11.53 -14.37
C ASP A 68 21.12 12.62 -13.37
N SER A 69 21.67 12.24 -12.21
CA SER A 69 22.36 13.17 -11.28
C SER A 69 23.30 12.52 -10.23
N MET A 70 23.57 11.22 -10.26
CA MET A 70 24.60 10.62 -9.38
C MET A 70 25.52 9.71 -10.20
N ALA A 71 26.49 10.33 -10.85
CA ALA A 71 27.75 9.67 -11.15
C ALA A 71 28.84 10.38 -10.35
N GLU A 72 29.64 9.59 -9.63
CA GLU A 72 30.89 9.92 -8.93
C GLU A 72 30.79 10.69 -7.60
N ALA A 73 30.66 9.93 -6.50
CA ALA A 73 31.34 10.24 -5.24
C ALA A 73 31.48 8.94 -4.43
N ASP A 74 32.35 8.06 -4.91
CA ASP A 74 32.84 6.92 -4.13
C ASP A 74 33.89 7.44 -3.13
N HIS A 75 33.60 7.35 -1.84
CA HIS A 75 34.61 7.45 -0.80
C HIS A 75 34.11 6.72 0.45
N GLU A 76 34.39 5.42 0.49
CA GLU A 76 34.49 4.64 1.71
C GLU A 76 35.49 5.31 2.67
N LYS A 77 35.07 5.54 3.91
CA LYS A 77 35.96 5.46 5.08
C LYS A 77 35.18 4.90 6.27
N ASP A 78 35.53 3.67 6.60
CA ASP A 78 35.36 3.05 7.91
C ASP A 78 35.83 4.01 9.02
N ASN A 79 35.01 4.18 10.07
CA ASN A 79 35.54 4.28 11.41
C ASN A 79 34.49 3.86 12.46
N GLU A 80 34.75 2.71 13.07
CA GLU A 80 34.05 2.15 14.21
C GLU A 80 34.64 2.76 15.51
N SER A 81 33.78 3.32 16.37
CA SER A 81 33.97 3.48 17.82
C SER A 81 32.66 4.05 18.38
N ASP A 82 31.82 3.23 19.00
CA ASP A 82 31.88 2.93 20.44
C ASP A 82 31.97 4.19 21.30
N MET A 83 30.83 4.63 21.85
CA MET A 83 30.65 4.78 23.30
C MET A 83 29.26 5.32 23.65
N GLN A 84 28.55 4.52 24.47
CA GLN A 84 27.79 4.92 25.66
C GLN A 84 26.49 5.73 25.48
N LYS A 85 25.46 5.58 26.30
CA LYS A 85 24.95 4.56 27.24
C LYS A 85 23.62 5.18 27.67
N ASP A 86 22.55 4.40 27.59
CA ASP A 86 21.21 4.84 28.00
C ASP A 86 21.22 5.41 29.42
N HIS A 87 20.70 6.63 29.57
CA HIS A 87 20.33 7.19 30.86
C HIS A 87 18.94 7.81 30.73
N VAL A 88 17.94 7.01 31.09
CA VAL A 88 16.58 7.44 31.42
C VAL A 88 16.18 6.72 32.69
N ASP A 89 15.29 7.37 33.43
CA ASP A 89 14.56 6.95 34.64
C ASP A 89 15.18 7.54 35.92
N ASP A 90 14.44 8.15 36.85
CA ASP A 90 13.07 8.66 36.94
C ASP A 90 13.01 9.32 38.35
N GLU A 91 11.89 9.93 38.71
CA GLU A 91 11.45 10.25 40.08
C GLU A 91 12.10 11.45 40.80
N ASN A 92 11.55 12.65 40.55
CA ASN A 92 11.30 13.57 41.67
C ASN A 92 9.83 13.45 42.05
N HIS A 93 9.57 12.58 43.01
CA HIS A 93 8.31 12.50 43.71
C HIS A 93 8.21 13.66 44.70
N ASP A 94 6.99 14.16 44.81
CA ASP A 94 6.59 15.38 45.49
C ASP A 94 6.45 15.18 47.03
N ILE A 95 6.61 16.28 47.79
CA ILE A 95 6.04 16.68 49.11
C ILE A 95 6.62 16.22 50.51
N ILE A 96 6.68 17.24 51.41
CA ILE A 96 6.62 17.33 52.91
C ILE A 96 7.92 17.00 53.68
N GLU A 97 8.51 17.89 54.50
CA GLU A 97 7.97 18.51 55.74
C GLU A 97 8.66 19.84 56.09
#